data_AF-A0A7J5JKX0-F1
#
_entry.id   AF-A0A7J5JKX0-F1
#
_cell.length_a   1.000
_cell.length_b   1.000
_cell.length_c   1.000
_cell.angle_alpha   90.00
_cell.angle_beta   90.00
_cell.angle_gamma   90.00
#
_symmetry.space_group_name_H-M   'P 1'
#
loop_
_entity.id
_entity.type
_entity.pdbx_description
1 polymer ?
#
loop_
_entity_poly.entity_id
_entity_poly.type
_entity_poly.pdbx_seq_one_letter_code
_entity_poly.pdbx_strand_id
1 'polypeptide(L)'
;MNNKDENGNGVIQKLFKNAPCNISDYLVLFLQYGYQITCKDRETIRDKCEYEVYKKYATLSRLSFTLYKQGRPDLIMELFNSVDSFIKSIYTIESLLTGNSAYFNYKINVWLCIVNNAITNYRNYWIFCEAALKECGRWEELYRIDSFKEKYDTVDRKEVLEWENLKQYEILRLLYPKLEVPNICIKDKVVSLYEEANSYFKRTELSDTLSILSYAIKKQRPVWGHNDIKGKTAEEKVNSLWNTFPHDSFLEALFYLSDSGDSYIILNQLKKYGKSDILVLLYNSEICPKLRIGLEAGKVRNLDFLLLLWELGYRFHTFQEWQENNKLTSIEQMKLYCLDRFYGNNLDIDLKEIMDSIVLRTICMVEAIKSNNLFCTDTPNWKSYINGVRSSTLQHPLNKYWGYIDMALDAFHFTDGRSMRSYLSQNEPGIKLEKGCENIDINSNIYKALSILYPKVYK
;
A
#
# COMPACT_ATOMS: atom_id res chain seq x y z
N MET A 1 -16.36 22.62 -33.19
CA MET A 1 -16.30 21.36 -32.41
C MET A 1 -17.53 20.53 -32.77
N ASN A 2 -17.38 19.21 -32.84
CA ASN A 2 -18.33 18.25 -33.44
C ASN A 2 -18.42 18.26 -34.98
N ASN A 3 -17.33 18.61 -35.68
CA ASN A 3 -17.30 18.51 -37.15
C ASN A 3 -17.48 17.05 -37.59
N LYS A 4 -18.31 16.85 -38.61
CA LYS A 4 -18.57 15.53 -39.21
C LYS A 4 -17.66 15.35 -40.42
N ASP A 5 -17.36 14.10 -40.75
CA ASP A 5 -16.77 13.78 -42.05
C ASP A 5 -17.80 13.86 -43.18
N GLU A 6 -17.31 13.68 -44.40
CA GLU A 6 -18.07 13.59 -45.66
C GLU A 6 -19.18 12.51 -45.65
N ASN A 7 -19.10 11.54 -44.73
CA ASN A 7 -20.11 10.49 -44.54
C ASN A 7 -21.05 10.77 -43.35
N GLY A 8 -20.99 11.97 -42.75
CA GLY A 8 -21.82 12.36 -41.61
C GLY A 8 -21.45 11.66 -40.29
N ASN A 9 -20.25 11.08 -40.19
CA ASN A 9 -19.72 10.45 -38.98
C ASN A 9 -18.90 11.45 -38.14
N GLY A 10 -19.15 11.46 -36.84
CA GLY A 10 -18.37 12.21 -35.86
C GLY A 10 -17.14 11.43 -35.37
N VAL A 11 -16.32 12.08 -34.56
CA VAL A 11 -15.08 11.51 -34.00
C VAL A 11 -15.34 10.26 -33.15
N ILE A 12 -16.48 10.17 -32.46
CA ILE A 12 -16.84 9.01 -31.63
C ILE A 12 -17.17 7.79 -32.51
N GLN A 13 -17.90 7.96 -33.62
CA GLN A 13 -18.13 6.86 -34.57
C GLN A 13 -16.81 6.34 -35.15
N LYS A 14 -15.87 7.24 -35.45
CA LYS A 14 -14.53 6.85 -35.94
C LYS A 14 -13.71 6.15 -34.87
N LEU A 15 -13.76 6.63 -33.61
CA LEU A 15 -13.08 6.01 -32.48
C LEU A 15 -13.51 4.56 -32.31
N PHE A 16 -14.83 4.31 -32.24
CA PHE A 16 -15.38 2.96 -32.05
C PHE A 16 -15.25 2.05 -33.28
N LYS A 17 -14.96 2.60 -34.46
CA LYS A 17 -14.70 1.82 -35.68
C LYS A 17 -13.23 1.41 -35.82
N ASN A 18 -12.30 2.29 -35.43
CA ASN A 18 -10.88 2.17 -35.81
C ASN A 18 -9.93 1.90 -34.63
N ALA A 19 -10.35 2.10 -33.38
CA ALA A 19 -9.50 1.91 -32.20
C ALA A 19 -10.02 0.74 -31.33
N PRO A 20 -9.46 -0.48 -31.49
CA PRO A 20 -9.89 -1.64 -30.69
C PRO A 20 -9.38 -1.61 -29.24
N CYS A 21 -8.38 -0.79 -28.92
CA CYS A 21 -7.83 -0.62 -27.57
C CYS A 21 -7.81 0.87 -27.14
N ASN A 22 -7.84 1.11 -25.82
CA ASN A 22 -7.73 2.43 -25.18
C ASN A 22 -8.84 3.45 -25.54
N ILE A 23 -10.04 2.96 -25.87
CA ILE A 23 -11.22 3.81 -26.18
C ILE A 23 -11.50 4.83 -25.06
N SER A 24 -11.33 4.42 -23.79
CA SER A 24 -11.54 5.31 -22.63
C SER A 24 -10.60 6.53 -22.66
N ASP A 25 -9.32 6.33 -22.96
CA ASP A 25 -8.32 7.40 -22.91
C ASP A 25 -8.57 8.43 -24.01
N TYR A 26 -8.87 7.98 -25.22
CA TYR A 26 -9.23 8.87 -26.32
C TYR A 26 -10.56 9.59 -26.08
N LEU A 27 -11.55 8.90 -25.51
CA LEU A 27 -12.82 9.52 -25.13
C LEU A 27 -12.59 10.63 -24.10
N VAL A 28 -11.81 10.36 -23.05
CA VAL A 28 -11.42 11.37 -22.05
C VAL A 28 -10.73 12.55 -22.71
N LEU A 29 -9.73 12.31 -23.57
CA LEU A 29 -9.03 13.37 -24.29
C LEU A 29 -10.02 14.26 -25.08
N PHE A 30 -10.93 13.67 -25.86
CA PHE A 30 -11.91 14.46 -26.61
C PHE A 30 -12.80 15.31 -25.70
N LEU A 31 -13.24 14.75 -24.56
CA LEU A 31 -14.05 15.48 -23.58
C LEU A 31 -13.26 16.62 -22.92
N GLN A 32 -11.97 16.44 -22.66
CA GLN A 32 -11.07 17.48 -22.15
C GLN A 32 -10.90 18.65 -23.11
N TYR A 33 -10.99 18.41 -24.41
CA TYR A 33 -11.00 19.45 -25.45
C TYR A 33 -12.40 20.01 -25.76
N GLY A 34 -13.41 19.68 -24.94
CA GLY A 34 -14.76 20.26 -25.04
C GLY A 34 -15.68 19.56 -26.03
N TYR A 35 -15.36 18.34 -26.46
CA TYR A 35 -16.27 17.56 -27.29
C TYR A 35 -17.58 17.28 -26.54
N GLN A 36 -18.72 17.52 -27.19
CA GLN A 36 -20.03 17.27 -26.60
C GLN A 36 -20.66 16.03 -27.24
N ILE A 37 -20.90 15.00 -26.42
CA ILE A 37 -21.57 13.77 -26.86
C ILE A 37 -22.96 14.07 -27.42
N THR A 38 -23.20 13.64 -28.65
CA THR A 38 -24.48 13.73 -29.37
C THR A 38 -25.34 12.48 -29.15
N CYS A 39 -26.61 12.52 -29.56
CA CYS A 39 -27.49 11.33 -29.51
C CYS A 39 -26.92 10.15 -30.32
N LYS A 40 -26.40 10.43 -31.52
CA LYS A 40 -25.77 9.43 -32.39
C LYS A 40 -24.53 8.80 -31.76
N ASP A 41 -23.77 9.57 -30.98
CA ASP A 41 -22.63 9.03 -30.22
C ASP A 41 -23.10 8.07 -29.12
N ARG A 42 -24.18 8.40 -28.41
CA ARG A 42 -24.75 7.49 -27.39
C ARG A 42 -25.25 6.19 -28.01
N GLU A 43 -25.94 6.26 -29.14
CA GLU A 43 -26.36 5.07 -29.90
C GLU A 43 -25.15 4.22 -30.29
N THR A 44 -24.08 4.85 -30.79
CA THR A 44 -22.85 4.16 -31.15
C THR A 44 -22.23 3.44 -29.95
N ILE A 45 -22.13 4.11 -28.79
CA ILE A 45 -21.57 3.51 -27.57
C ILE A 45 -22.47 2.36 -27.10
N ARG A 46 -23.80 2.52 -27.12
CA ARG A 46 -24.77 1.50 -26.72
C ARG A 46 -24.63 0.23 -27.56
N ASP A 47 -24.51 0.39 -28.87
CA ASP A 47 -24.50 -0.74 -29.81
C ASP A 47 -23.13 -1.45 -29.84
N LYS A 48 -22.08 -0.83 -29.31
CA LYS A 48 -20.69 -1.34 -29.34
C LYS A 48 -20.13 -1.75 -27.98
N CYS A 49 -20.78 -1.40 -26.87
CA CYS A 49 -20.32 -1.72 -25.53
C CYS A 49 -21.31 -2.64 -24.80
N GLU A 50 -20.79 -3.44 -23.87
CA GLU A 50 -21.62 -4.08 -22.85
C GLU A 50 -22.38 -3.04 -22.02
N TYR A 51 -23.53 -3.44 -21.48
CA TYR A 51 -24.46 -2.54 -20.78
C TYR A 51 -23.80 -1.72 -19.67
N GLU A 52 -22.96 -2.34 -18.83
CA GLU A 52 -22.29 -1.65 -17.73
C GLU A 52 -21.27 -0.61 -18.22
N VAL A 53 -20.55 -0.92 -19.30
CA VAL A 53 -19.59 0.00 -19.93
C VAL A 53 -20.32 1.16 -20.61
N TYR A 54 -21.40 0.86 -21.35
CA TYR A 54 -22.27 1.88 -21.94
C TYR A 54 -22.84 2.82 -20.88
N LYS A 55 -23.39 2.26 -19.79
CA LYS A 55 -23.96 3.03 -18.67
C LYS A 55 -22.94 4.00 -18.08
N LYS A 56 -21.70 3.54 -17.87
CA LYS A 56 -20.57 4.38 -17.43
C LYS A 56 -20.27 5.47 -18.44
N TYR A 57 -19.95 5.12 -19.69
CA TYR A 57 -19.54 6.11 -20.70
C TYR A 57 -20.63 7.13 -21.01
N ALA A 58 -21.89 6.72 -21.15
CA ALA A 58 -22.99 7.63 -21.43
C ALA A 58 -23.20 8.65 -20.29
N THR A 59 -23.05 8.21 -19.05
CA THR A 59 -23.22 9.06 -17.86
C THR A 59 -22.04 9.99 -17.69
N LEU A 60 -20.83 9.46 -17.61
CA LEU A 60 -19.62 10.25 -17.34
C LEU A 60 -19.32 11.23 -18.47
N SER A 61 -19.52 10.84 -19.73
CA SER A 61 -19.27 11.75 -20.86
C SER A 61 -20.26 12.91 -20.89
N ARG A 62 -21.52 12.71 -20.47
CA ARG A 62 -22.50 13.79 -20.29
C ARG A 62 -22.04 14.75 -19.19
N LEU A 63 -21.62 14.21 -18.04
CA LEU A 63 -21.20 15.00 -16.88
C LEU A 63 -19.88 15.74 -17.13
N SER A 64 -18.99 15.18 -17.95
CA SER A 64 -17.69 15.78 -18.30
C SER A 64 -17.82 17.14 -18.97
N PHE A 65 -18.89 17.37 -19.73
CA PHE A 65 -19.14 18.67 -20.35
C PHE A 65 -19.41 19.77 -19.30
N THR A 66 -20.01 19.41 -18.17
CA THR A 66 -20.19 20.33 -17.04
C THR A 66 -18.84 20.71 -16.43
N LEU A 67 -17.94 19.74 -16.23
CA LEU A 67 -16.58 20.00 -15.73
C LEU A 67 -15.78 20.87 -16.69
N TYR A 68 -15.86 20.58 -18.00
CA TYR A 68 -15.23 21.40 -19.03
C TYR A 68 -15.72 22.84 -19.01
N LYS A 69 -17.05 23.06 -18.98
CA LYS A 69 -17.66 24.41 -18.93
C LYS A 69 -17.27 25.20 -17.69
N GLN A 70 -16.99 24.52 -16.58
CA GLN A 70 -16.53 25.14 -15.34
C GLN A 70 -15.00 25.35 -15.32
N GLY A 71 -14.31 25.14 -16.45
CA GLY A 71 -12.87 25.38 -16.57
C GLY A 71 -12.00 24.34 -15.87
N ARG A 72 -12.55 23.14 -15.58
CA ARG A 72 -11.84 22.04 -14.93
C ARG A 72 -11.74 20.78 -15.80
N PRO A 73 -11.19 20.86 -17.03
CA PRO A 73 -10.97 19.68 -17.87
C PRO A 73 -9.95 18.71 -17.26
N ASP A 74 -9.07 19.18 -16.36
CA ASP A 74 -8.12 18.35 -15.59
C ASP A 74 -8.83 17.25 -14.78
N LEU A 75 -10.05 17.52 -14.29
CA LEU A 75 -10.83 16.59 -13.49
C LEU A 75 -11.55 15.48 -14.28
N ILE A 76 -11.64 15.60 -15.61
CA ILE A 76 -12.34 14.62 -16.45
C ILE A 76 -11.62 13.27 -16.43
N MET A 77 -10.28 13.26 -16.40
CA MET A 77 -9.51 12.03 -16.27
C MET A 77 -9.78 11.35 -14.92
N GLU A 78 -9.80 12.12 -13.83
CA GLU A 78 -10.11 11.61 -12.49
C GLU A 78 -11.53 11.02 -12.43
N LEU A 79 -12.51 11.68 -13.06
CA LEU A 79 -13.89 11.18 -13.14
C LEU A 79 -13.97 9.78 -13.80
N PHE A 80 -13.18 9.52 -14.84
CA PHE A 80 -13.20 8.23 -15.55
C PHE A 80 -12.40 7.13 -14.84
N ASN A 81 -11.31 7.50 -14.17
CA ASN A 81 -10.40 6.57 -13.47
C ASN A 81 -10.77 6.33 -12.00
N SER A 82 -11.83 6.99 -11.51
CA SER A 82 -12.28 6.84 -10.13
C SER A 82 -12.74 5.42 -9.79
N VAL A 83 -12.62 5.09 -8.51
CA VAL A 83 -13.05 3.82 -7.93
C VAL A 83 -14.55 3.59 -8.12
N ASP A 84 -14.95 2.32 -8.17
CA ASP A 84 -16.34 1.91 -8.40
C ASP A 84 -17.34 2.53 -7.41
N SER A 85 -16.95 2.69 -6.15
CA SER A 85 -17.78 3.32 -5.12
C SER A 85 -18.12 4.80 -5.42
N PHE A 86 -17.21 5.54 -6.06
CA PHE A 86 -17.44 6.93 -6.48
C PHE A 86 -18.39 6.99 -7.69
N ILE A 87 -18.22 6.09 -8.65
CA ILE A 87 -19.11 6.03 -9.81
C ILE A 87 -20.53 5.65 -9.39
N LYS A 88 -20.67 4.71 -8.44
CA LYS A 88 -21.96 4.30 -7.92
C LYS A 88 -22.63 5.37 -7.06
N SER A 89 -21.88 6.21 -6.34
CA SER A 89 -22.47 7.37 -5.66
C SER A 89 -23.02 8.41 -6.65
N ILE A 90 -22.33 8.66 -7.78
CA ILE A 90 -22.86 9.47 -8.88
C ILE A 90 -24.18 8.90 -9.40
N TYR A 91 -24.26 7.58 -9.62
CA TYR A 91 -25.51 6.94 -10.05
C TYR A 91 -26.64 7.10 -9.03
N THR A 92 -26.34 6.99 -7.74
CA THR A 92 -27.30 7.26 -6.66
C THR A 92 -27.81 8.70 -6.72
N ILE A 93 -26.91 9.68 -6.81
CA ILE A 93 -27.25 11.10 -6.87
C ILE A 93 -28.10 11.40 -8.13
N GLU A 94 -27.68 10.95 -9.30
CA GLU A 94 -28.44 11.11 -10.55
C GLU A 94 -29.83 10.49 -10.44
N SER A 95 -29.94 9.28 -9.84
CA SER A 95 -31.22 8.60 -9.69
C SER A 95 -32.18 9.37 -8.79
N LEU A 96 -31.68 9.89 -7.67
CA LEU A 96 -32.47 10.65 -6.71
C LEU A 96 -32.95 11.98 -7.31
N LEU A 97 -32.05 12.71 -7.98
CA LEU A 97 -32.37 14.03 -8.54
C LEU A 97 -33.27 13.96 -9.78
N THR A 98 -33.14 12.91 -10.59
CA THR A 98 -33.99 12.73 -11.78
C THR A 98 -35.29 11.97 -11.49
N GLY A 99 -35.40 11.34 -10.31
CA GLY A 99 -36.49 10.42 -10.01
C GLY A 99 -36.47 9.14 -10.84
N ASN A 100 -35.35 8.81 -11.49
CA ASN A 100 -35.19 7.65 -12.36
C ASN A 100 -34.21 6.63 -11.78
N SER A 101 -34.69 5.44 -11.44
CA SER A 101 -33.88 4.38 -10.87
C SER A 101 -33.15 3.49 -11.88
N ALA A 102 -33.12 3.84 -13.18
CA ALA A 102 -32.58 3.00 -14.25
C ALA A 102 -31.11 2.54 -14.06
N TYR A 103 -30.36 3.19 -13.16
CA TYR A 103 -29.02 2.76 -12.79
C TYR A 103 -28.99 1.48 -11.94
N PHE A 104 -30.11 1.13 -11.31
CA PHE A 104 -30.25 0.04 -10.35
C PHE A 104 -31.40 -0.91 -10.73
N ASN A 105 -31.15 -2.22 -10.65
CA ASN A 105 -32.11 -3.25 -11.03
C ASN A 105 -33.02 -3.70 -9.86
N TYR A 106 -33.35 -2.79 -8.93
CA TYR A 106 -34.27 -3.10 -7.83
C TYR A 106 -35.72 -3.12 -8.33
N LYS A 107 -36.50 -4.11 -7.89
CA LYS A 107 -37.91 -4.28 -8.31
C LYS A 107 -38.92 -3.81 -7.27
N ILE A 108 -38.55 -3.84 -5.99
CA ILE A 108 -39.43 -3.51 -4.84
C ILE A 108 -38.69 -2.55 -3.93
N ASN A 109 -39.41 -1.59 -3.33
CA ASN A 109 -38.87 -0.58 -2.41
C ASN A 109 -37.60 0.09 -2.98
N VAL A 110 -37.65 0.45 -4.27
CA VAL A 110 -36.48 0.82 -5.06
C VAL A 110 -35.66 1.92 -4.40
N TRP A 111 -36.31 2.98 -3.92
CA TRP A 111 -35.65 4.11 -3.28
C TRP A 111 -34.99 3.72 -1.95
N LEU A 112 -35.68 2.92 -1.13
CA LEU A 112 -35.13 2.36 0.10
C LEU A 112 -33.88 1.51 -0.18
N CYS A 113 -33.94 0.64 -1.19
CA CYS A 113 -32.81 -0.18 -1.61
C CYS A 113 -31.62 0.66 -2.09
N ILE A 114 -31.86 1.71 -2.87
CA ILE A 114 -30.82 2.63 -3.36
C ILE A 114 -30.12 3.32 -2.20
N VAL A 115 -30.87 3.91 -1.25
CA VAL A 115 -30.27 4.65 -0.12
C VAL A 115 -29.58 3.70 0.86
N ASN A 116 -30.16 2.53 1.13
CA ASN A 116 -29.54 1.50 1.96
C ASN A 116 -28.26 0.94 1.35
N ASN A 117 -28.21 0.80 0.02
CA ASN A 117 -27.00 0.38 -0.66
C ASN A 117 -25.92 1.45 -0.57
N ALA A 118 -26.28 2.72 -0.78
CA ALA A 118 -25.34 3.84 -0.74
C ALA A 118 -24.73 4.05 0.66
N ILE A 119 -25.54 4.03 1.71
CA ILE A 119 -25.06 4.23 3.08
C ILE A 119 -24.17 3.09 3.57
N THR A 120 -24.41 1.86 3.12
CA THR A 120 -23.63 0.68 3.49
C THR A 120 -22.34 0.57 2.69
N ASN A 121 -22.36 0.80 1.38
CA ASN A 121 -21.22 0.47 0.51
C ASN A 121 -20.41 1.69 0.05
N TYR A 122 -20.99 2.90 0.06
CA TYR A 122 -20.38 4.12 -0.47
C TYR A 122 -20.38 5.24 0.59
N ARG A 123 -20.15 4.86 1.86
CA ARG A 123 -20.27 5.72 3.05
C ARG A 123 -19.47 7.02 2.94
N ASN A 124 -18.28 6.97 2.35
CA ASN A 124 -17.40 8.14 2.18
C ASN A 124 -18.02 9.25 1.31
N TYR A 125 -18.97 8.91 0.44
CA TYR A 125 -19.68 9.88 -0.41
C TYR A 125 -21.09 10.18 0.10
N TRP A 126 -21.46 9.66 1.27
CA TRP A 126 -22.82 9.68 1.79
C TRP A 126 -23.37 11.10 1.92
N ILE A 127 -22.55 12.09 2.30
CA ILE A 127 -23.02 13.48 2.45
C ILE A 127 -23.67 14.04 1.17
N PHE A 128 -23.19 13.65 -0.01
CA PHE A 128 -23.82 14.05 -1.29
C PHE A 128 -25.08 13.23 -1.59
N CYS A 129 -25.08 11.93 -1.29
CA CYS A 129 -26.28 11.10 -1.44
C CYS A 129 -27.41 11.56 -0.50
N GLU A 130 -27.08 11.93 0.73
CA GLU A 130 -27.99 12.50 1.73
C GLU A 130 -28.54 13.84 1.26
N ALA A 131 -27.69 14.74 0.78
CA ALA A 131 -28.11 16.03 0.22
C ALA A 131 -29.05 15.83 -0.98
N ALA A 132 -28.73 14.89 -1.89
CA ALA A 132 -29.59 14.57 -3.02
C ALA A 132 -30.94 13.97 -2.60
N LEU A 133 -30.96 13.15 -1.53
CA LEU A 133 -32.17 12.57 -0.97
C LEU A 133 -33.09 13.62 -0.33
N LYS A 134 -32.50 14.61 0.35
CA LYS A 134 -33.22 15.76 0.90
C LYS A 134 -33.76 16.66 -0.22
N GLU A 135 -32.92 16.98 -1.21
CA GLU A 135 -33.29 17.81 -2.36
C GLU A 135 -34.45 17.21 -3.16
N CYS A 136 -34.47 15.89 -3.35
CA CYS A 136 -35.58 15.23 -4.06
C CYS A 136 -36.85 15.02 -3.22
N GLY A 137 -36.87 15.49 -1.96
CA GLY A 137 -38.04 15.48 -1.09
C GLY A 137 -38.42 14.12 -0.50
N ARG A 138 -37.56 13.10 -0.62
CA ARG A 138 -37.85 11.72 -0.15
C ARG A 138 -37.29 11.40 1.24
N TRP A 139 -36.62 12.36 1.86
CA TRP A 139 -36.00 12.20 3.18
C TRP A 139 -36.98 11.69 4.24
N GLU A 140 -38.07 12.42 4.47
CA GLU A 140 -39.05 12.12 5.52
C GLU A 140 -39.77 10.78 5.29
N GLU A 141 -40.00 10.41 4.02
CA GLU A 141 -40.61 9.13 3.65
C GLU A 141 -39.70 7.97 4.04
N LEU A 142 -38.42 8.03 3.65
CA LEU A 142 -37.48 6.93 3.87
C LEU A 142 -37.00 6.85 5.32
N TYR A 143 -36.80 7.99 6.00
CA TYR A 143 -36.35 8.02 7.39
C TYR A 143 -37.34 7.38 8.38
N ARG A 144 -38.63 7.28 8.02
CA ARG A 144 -39.64 6.57 8.81
C ARG A 144 -39.56 5.05 8.70
N ILE A 145 -38.80 4.53 7.75
CA ILE A 145 -38.65 3.08 7.57
C ILE A 145 -37.51 2.60 8.47
N ASP A 146 -37.84 1.75 9.46
CA ASP A 146 -36.90 1.29 10.50
C ASP A 146 -35.56 0.80 9.92
N SER A 147 -35.60 -0.02 8.87
CA SER A 147 -34.38 -0.56 8.24
C SER A 147 -33.41 0.49 7.67
N PHE A 148 -33.90 1.67 7.25
CA PHE A 148 -33.04 2.78 6.83
C PHE A 148 -32.62 3.62 8.03
N LYS A 149 -33.55 3.88 8.95
CA LYS A 149 -33.28 4.64 10.17
C LYS A 149 -32.16 4.02 10.99
N GLU A 150 -32.22 2.71 11.26
CA GLU A 150 -31.20 1.98 12.00
C GLU A 150 -29.82 2.13 11.36
N LYS A 151 -29.72 1.99 10.03
CA LYS A 151 -28.45 2.15 9.32
C LYS A 151 -27.94 3.59 9.40
N TYR A 152 -28.83 4.54 9.22
CA TYR A 152 -28.49 5.95 9.24
C TYR A 152 -28.01 6.42 10.62
N ASP A 153 -28.67 5.99 11.68
CA ASP A 153 -28.33 6.38 13.05
C ASP A 153 -26.94 5.83 13.47
N THR A 154 -26.41 4.82 12.76
CA THR A 154 -25.02 4.33 12.96
C THR A 154 -23.95 5.12 12.20
N VAL A 155 -24.34 6.09 11.35
CA VAL A 155 -23.37 6.92 10.60
C VAL A 155 -22.62 7.85 11.54
N ASP A 156 -21.30 7.68 11.62
CA ASP A 156 -20.43 8.62 12.29
C ASP A 156 -20.34 9.91 11.46
N ARG A 157 -20.88 10.99 12.02
CA ARG A 157 -20.92 12.30 11.39
C ARG A 157 -19.56 12.93 11.19
N LYS A 158 -18.59 12.61 12.05
CA LYS A 158 -17.22 13.14 11.89
C LYS A 158 -16.52 12.39 10.77
N GLU A 159 -16.67 11.07 10.71
CA GLU A 159 -16.06 10.22 9.69
C GLU A 159 -16.47 10.65 8.27
N VAL A 160 -17.76 10.87 8.01
CA VAL A 160 -18.25 11.24 6.67
C VAL A 160 -17.88 12.67 6.22
N LEU A 161 -17.34 13.48 7.14
CA LEU A 161 -16.79 14.81 6.83
C LEU A 161 -15.30 14.76 6.54
N GLU A 162 -14.61 13.65 6.77
CA GLU A 162 -13.20 13.48 6.43
C GLU A 162 -13.05 12.81 5.07
N TRP A 163 -12.44 13.50 4.12
CA TRP A 163 -12.31 13.06 2.72
C TRP A 163 -10.86 12.82 2.33
N GLU A 164 -10.58 11.67 1.72
CA GLU A 164 -9.23 11.29 1.29
C GLU A 164 -8.84 11.87 -0.08
N ASN A 165 -9.81 12.04 -0.99
CA ASN A 165 -9.55 12.49 -2.36
C ASN A 165 -10.24 13.83 -2.63
N LEU A 166 -9.45 14.91 -2.56
CA LEU A 166 -9.90 16.28 -2.85
C LEU A 166 -10.49 16.41 -4.26
N LYS A 167 -9.89 15.76 -5.28
CA LYS A 167 -10.37 15.88 -6.67
C LYS A 167 -11.76 15.29 -6.83
N GLN A 168 -12.05 14.16 -6.18
CA GLN A 168 -13.38 13.55 -6.20
C GLN A 168 -14.43 14.42 -5.50
N TYR A 169 -14.06 15.04 -4.36
CA TYR A 169 -14.93 16.03 -3.71
C TYR A 169 -15.22 17.23 -4.62
N GLU A 170 -14.19 17.80 -5.25
CA GLU A 170 -14.33 18.91 -6.21
C GLU A 170 -15.23 18.53 -7.38
N ILE A 171 -15.06 17.33 -7.96
CA ILE A 171 -15.92 16.82 -9.03
C ILE A 171 -17.39 16.87 -8.61
N LEU A 172 -17.75 16.30 -7.44
CA LEU A 172 -19.14 16.26 -7.00
C LEU A 172 -19.71 17.65 -6.73
N ARG A 173 -18.92 18.57 -6.15
CA ARG A 173 -19.33 19.98 -5.95
C ARG A 173 -19.63 20.69 -7.27
N LEU A 174 -18.77 20.49 -8.28
CA LEU A 174 -18.94 21.10 -9.60
C LEU A 174 -20.12 20.48 -10.36
N LEU A 175 -20.30 19.16 -10.29
CA LEU A 175 -21.39 18.47 -10.97
C LEU A 175 -22.76 18.78 -10.33
N TYR A 176 -22.81 18.93 -9.01
CA TYR A 176 -24.06 19.07 -8.24
C TYR A 176 -24.05 20.32 -7.34
N PRO A 177 -23.95 21.54 -7.91
CA PRO A 177 -23.77 22.76 -7.13
C PRO A 177 -24.98 23.15 -6.27
N LYS A 178 -26.16 22.57 -6.55
CA LYS A 178 -27.40 22.79 -5.78
C LYS A 178 -27.45 21.98 -4.49
N LEU A 179 -26.61 20.96 -4.34
CA LEU A 179 -26.63 20.12 -3.16
C LEU A 179 -25.95 20.83 -1.99
N GLU A 180 -26.73 21.10 -0.95
CA GLU A 180 -26.23 21.62 0.31
C GLU A 180 -25.49 20.50 1.06
N VAL A 181 -24.15 20.56 1.03
CA VAL A 181 -23.27 19.65 1.76
C VAL A 181 -22.47 20.43 2.81
N PRO A 182 -22.22 19.85 4.00
CA PRO A 182 -21.42 20.51 5.03
C PRO A 182 -19.97 20.73 4.58
N ASN A 183 -19.25 21.61 5.29
CA ASN A 183 -17.81 21.74 5.12
C ASN A 183 -17.11 20.44 5.53
N ILE A 184 -16.15 20.02 4.70
CA ILE A 184 -15.35 18.82 4.92
C ILE A 184 -13.94 19.15 5.41
N CYS A 185 -13.26 18.16 5.96
CA CYS A 185 -11.82 18.15 6.18
C CYS A 185 -11.18 17.23 5.12
N ILE A 186 -10.16 17.70 4.40
CA ILE A 186 -9.36 16.83 3.54
C ILE A 186 -8.32 16.16 4.43
N LYS A 187 -8.32 14.82 4.47
CA LYS A 187 -7.19 14.08 5.04
C LYS A 187 -5.98 14.41 4.17
N ASP A 188 -4.99 15.09 4.74
CA ASP A 188 -3.70 15.26 4.08
C ASP A 188 -3.26 13.89 3.56
N LYS A 189 -2.87 13.81 2.28
CA LYS A 189 -2.36 12.57 1.71
C LYS A 189 -1.14 12.19 2.54
N VAL A 190 -1.31 11.24 3.47
CA VAL A 190 -0.19 10.61 4.17
C VAL A 190 0.58 9.90 3.08
N VAL A 191 1.67 10.52 2.61
CA VAL A 191 2.60 9.88 1.68
C VAL A 191 3.07 8.63 2.41
N SER A 192 2.77 7.47 1.84
CA SER A 192 3.25 6.24 2.47
C SER A 192 4.77 6.26 2.51
N LEU A 193 5.39 5.64 3.53
CA LEU A 193 6.86 5.52 3.60
C LEU A 193 7.45 4.94 2.30
N TYR A 194 6.69 4.07 1.61
CA TYR A 194 7.08 3.52 0.31
C TYR A 194 7.06 4.55 -0.82
N GLU A 195 6.02 5.38 -0.92
CA GLU A 195 5.99 6.50 -1.89
C GLU A 195 7.11 7.50 -1.61
N GLU A 196 7.37 7.79 -0.34
CA GLU A 196 8.45 8.69 0.08
C GLU A 196 9.82 8.12 -0.29
N ALA A 197 10.09 6.84 0.03
CA ALA A 197 11.32 6.14 -0.34
C ALA A 197 11.55 6.14 -1.86
N ASN A 198 10.51 5.93 -2.67
CA ASN A 198 10.64 5.99 -4.14
C ASN A 198 10.92 7.41 -4.66
N SER A 199 10.57 8.45 -3.89
CA SER A 199 10.90 9.83 -4.25
C SER A 199 12.39 10.14 -4.05
N TYR A 200 13.03 9.50 -3.08
CA TYR A 200 14.48 9.61 -2.81
C TYR A 200 15.30 8.70 -3.73
N PHE A 201 14.91 7.44 -3.89
CA PHE A 201 15.72 6.45 -4.60
C PHE A 201 15.20 6.25 -6.02
N LYS A 202 15.75 7.03 -6.95
CA LYS A 202 15.36 7.01 -8.37
C LYS A 202 16.43 6.36 -9.23
N ARG A 203 15.98 5.79 -10.35
CA ARG A 203 16.89 5.37 -11.42
C ARG A 203 17.62 6.58 -11.99
N THR A 204 18.93 6.48 -12.08
CA THR A 204 19.83 7.48 -12.65
C THR A 204 20.84 6.81 -13.58
N GLU A 205 21.54 7.62 -14.38
CA GLU A 205 22.68 7.14 -15.17
C GLU A 205 23.78 6.53 -14.28
N LEU A 206 23.98 7.10 -13.08
CA LEU A 206 24.90 6.56 -12.09
C LEU A 206 24.45 5.17 -11.62
N SER A 207 23.17 4.98 -11.27
CA SER A 207 22.69 3.65 -10.87
C SER A 207 22.81 2.62 -11.99
N ASP A 208 22.54 3.01 -13.24
CA ASP A 208 22.69 2.12 -14.39
C ASP A 208 24.16 1.72 -14.59
N THR A 209 25.08 2.67 -14.46
CA THR A 209 26.53 2.44 -14.52
C THR A 209 26.99 1.51 -13.40
N LEU A 210 26.55 1.75 -12.16
CA LEU A 210 26.92 0.93 -11.01
C LEU A 210 26.42 -0.52 -11.16
N SER A 211 25.23 -0.74 -11.72
CA SER A 211 24.71 -2.08 -11.99
C SER A 211 25.51 -2.83 -13.08
N ILE A 212 26.02 -2.10 -14.10
CA ILE A 212 26.93 -2.69 -15.09
C ILE A 212 28.26 -3.09 -14.44
N LEU A 213 28.82 -2.22 -13.60
CA LEU A 213 30.08 -2.48 -12.91
C LEU A 213 29.95 -3.63 -11.90
N SER A 214 28.85 -3.71 -11.13
CA SER A 214 28.62 -4.82 -10.20
C SER A 214 28.58 -6.17 -10.93
N TYR A 215 27.94 -6.21 -12.11
CA TYR A 215 27.89 -7.40 -12.94
C TYR A 215 29.29 -7.81 -13.42
N ALA A 216 30.09 -6.84 -13.89
CA ALA A 216 31.46 -7.06 -14.33
C ALA A 216 32.34 -7.60 -13.19
N ILE A 217 32.25 -7.02 -12.00
CA ILE A 217 32.95 -7.49 -10.78
C ILE A 217 32.53 -8.93 -10.46
N LYS A 218 31.22 -9.20 -10.40
CA LYS A 218 30.68 -10.54 -10.08
C LYS A 218 31.15 -11.61 -11.04
N LYS A 219 31.29 -11.27 -12.33
CA LYS A 219 31.71 -12.20 -13.38
C LYS A 219 33.19 -12.17 -13.67
N GLN A 220 33.97 -11.31 -13.01
CA GLN A 220 35.39 -11.07 -13.29
C GLN A 220 35.64 -10.79 -14.78
N ARG A 221 34.78 -9.95 -15.38
CA ARG A 221 34.83 -9.61 -16.80
C ARG A 221 35.39 -8.21 -17.04
N PRO A 222 36.05 -7.97 -18.19
CA PRO A 222 36.38 -6.62 -18.61
C PRO A 222 35.10 -5.80 -18.83
N VAL A 223 35.16 -4.52 -18.52
CA VAL A 223 34.08 -3.55 -18.76
C VAL A 223 34.24 -3.04 -20.19
N TRP A 224 33.32 -3.42 -21.08
CA TRP A 224 33.27 -2.89 -22.44
C TRP A 224 32.36 -1.66 -22.48
N GLY A 225 32.85 -0.54 -23.00
CA GLY A 225 32.19 0.76 -22.87
C GLY A 225 32.62 1.51 -21.60
N HIS A 226 32.13 2.73 -21.41
CA HIS A 226 32.51 3.62 -20.29
C HIS A 226 34.00 3.99 -20.22
N ASN A 227 34.62 4.27 -21.37
CA ASN A 227 36.04 4.68 -21.47
C ASN A 227 36.31 6.07 -20.86
N ASP A 228 35.25 6.86 -20.69
CA ASP A 228 35.22 8.15 -20.01
C ASP A 228 35.44 8.03 -18.49
N ILE A 229 35.15 6.87 -17.89
CA ILE A 229 35.39 6.63 -16.46
C ILE A 229 36.82 6.13 -16.26
N LYS A 230 37.60 6.85 -15.45
CA LYS A 230 38.99 6.49 -15.12
C LYS A 230 39.06 5.14 -14.40
N GLY A 231 40.04 4.31 -14.78
CA GLY A 231 40.25 2.96 -14.23
C GLY A 231 40.28 1.88 -15.32
N LYS A 232 41.13 0.87 -15.15
CA LYS A 232 41.30 -0.27 -16.07
C LYS A 232 40.37 -1.44 -15.71
N THR A 233 40.06 -1.63 -14.43
CA THR A 233 39.12 -2.67 -13.96
C THR A 233 37.78 -2.06 -13.53
N ALA A 234 36.78 -2.92 -13.33
CA ALA A 234 35.48 -2.50 -12.83
C ALA A 234 35.59 -1.91 -11.41
N GLU A 235 36.43 -2.50 -10.55
CA GLU A 235 36.71 -2.02 -9.20
C GLU A 235 37.39 -0.64 -9.21
N GLU A 236 38.39 -0.44 -10.08
CA GLU A 236 39.05 0.85 -10.23
C GLU A 236 38.07 1.93 -10.73
N LYS A 237 37.16 1.57 -11.64
CA LYS A 237 36.10 2.47 -12.12
C LYS A 237 35.11 2.83 -11.01
N VAL A 238 34.68 1.87 -10.18
CA VAL A 238 33.85 2.15 -8.99
C VAL A 238 34.55 3.15 -8.07
N ASN A 239 35.82 2.96 -7.79
CA ASN A 239 36.59 3.89 -6.96
C ASN A 239 36.73 5.27 -7.59
N SER A 240 36.93 5.34 -8.91
CA SER A 240 36.96 6.62 -9.60
C SER A 240 35.62 7.35 -9.47
N LEU A 241 34.50 6.63 -9.65
CA LEU A 241 33.17 7.22 -9.50
C LEU A 241 32.94 7.71 -8.07
N TRP A 242 33.32 6.92 -7.07
CA TRP A 242 33.24 7.33 -5.66
C TRP A 242 33.96 8.65 -5.38
N ASN A 243 35.17 8.82 -5.92
CA ASN A 243 35.98 10.02 -5.71
C ASN A 243 35.57 11.23 -6.57
N THR A 244 34.64 11.07 -7.52
CA THR A 244 34.25 12.14 -8.47
C THR A 244 32.80 12.58 -8.33
N PHE A 245 31.90 11.67 -7.94
CA PHE A 245 30.49 11.99 -7.71
C PHE A 245 30.27 12.50 -6.28
N PRO A 246 29.25 13.37 -6.06
CA PRO A 246 28.77 13.65 -4.72
C PRO A 246 28.39 12.35 -4.00
N HIS A 247 28.95 12.13 -2.81
CA HIS A 247 28.75 10.87 -2.08
C HIS A 247 27.29 10.60 -1.76
N ASP A 248 26.48 11.63 -1.49
CA ASP A 248 25.06 11.47 -1.19
C ASP A 248 24.31 10.87 -2.39
N SER A 249 24.53 11.42 -3.59
CA SER A 249 23.96 10.87 -4.84
C SER A 249 24.45 9.47 -5.15
N PHE A 250 25.71 9.15 -4.80
CA PHE A 250 26.25 7.81 -4.94
C PHE A 250 25.55 6.82 -4.02
N LEU A 251 25.37 7.17 -2.74
CA LEU A 251 24.69 6.34 -1.76
C LEU A 251 23.21 6.16 -2.11
N GLU A 252 22.51 7.21 -2.57
CA GLU A 252 21.13 7.11 -3.08
C GLU A 252 21.02 6.15 -4.27
N ALA A 253 21.97 6.21 -5.21
CA ALA A 253 22.03 5.27 -6.33
C ALA A 253 22.27 3.83 -5.84
N LEU A 254 23.08 3.63 -4.79
CA LEU A 254 23.24 2.32 -4.17
C LEU A 254 21.97 1.83 -3.46
N PHE A 255 21.25 2.70 -2.76
CA PHE A 255 20.00 2.35 -2.10
C PHE A 255 18.90 2.00 -3.11
N TYR A 256 18.88 2.68 -4.26
CA TYR A 256 18.02 2.30 -5.39
C TYR A 256 18.33 0.87 -5.88
N LEU A 257 19.61 0.49 -5.93
CA LEU A 257 20.08 -0.85 -6.34
C LEU A 257 20.05 -1.90 -5.19
N SER A 258 19.44 -1.58 -4.05
CA SER A 258 19.40 -2.49 -2.90
C SER A 258 18.81 -3.86 -3.29
N ASP A 259 17.70 -3.86 -4.04
CA ASP A 259 16.92 -5.06 -4.36
C ASP A 259 17.63 -6.02 -5.32
N SER A 260 18.52 -5.54 -6.20
CA SER A 260 19.17 -6.38 -7.23
C SER A 260 20.40 -7.14 -6.72
N GLY A 261 20.89 -6.85 -5.52
CA GLY A 261 22.15 -7.35 -4.97
C GLY A 261 23.40 -6.68 -5.58
N ASP A 262 23.23 -5.77 -6.54
CA ASP A 262 24.33 -4.99 -7.13
C ASP A 262 24.95 -4.05 -6.09
N SER A 263 24.10 -3.39 -5.32
CA SER A 263 24.47 -2.53 -4.19
C SER A 263 25.42 -3.21 -3.21
N TYR A 264 25.18 -4.47 -2.87
CA TYR A 264 26.06 -5.26 -2.00
C TYR A 264 27.45 -5.43 -2.61
N ILE A 265 27.53 -5.77 -3.90
CA ILE A 265 28.81 -5.95 -4.59
C ILE A 265 29.60 -4.63 -4.60
N ILE A 266 28.94 -3.53 -4.95
CA ILE A 266 29.59 -2.22 -5.00
C ILE A 266 30.04 -1.76 -3.60
N LEU A 267 29.15 -1.83 -2.61
CA LEU A 267 29.47 -1.45 -1.24
C LEU A 267 30.60 -2.31 -0.66
N ASN A 268 30.65 -3.60 -1.01
CA ASN A 268 31.71 -4.50 -0.56
C ASN A 268 33.07 -4.15 -1.19
N GLN A 269 33.09 -3.63 -2.41
CA GLN A 269 34.31 -3.06 -2.97
C GLN A 269 34.71 -1.79 -2.23
N LEU A 270 33.79 -0.84 -2.06
CA LEU A 270 34.08 0.44 -1.37
C LEU A 270 34.58 0.23 0.07
N LYS A 271 34.02 -0.75 0.78
CA LYS A 271 34.47 -1.15 2.12
C LYS A 271 35.97 -1.42 2.20
N LYS A 272 36.60 -1.95 1.14
CA LYS A 272 38.04 -2.23 1.08
C LYS A 272 38.90 -0.96 0.96
N TYR A 273 38.33 0.14 0.46
CA TYR A 273 39.05 1.37 0.14
C TYR A 273 38.85 2.50 1.16
N GLY A 274 37.68 2.58 1.81
CA GLY A 274 37.35 3.74 2.67
C GLY A 274 36.26 3.47 3.72
N LYS A 275 36.49 2.51 4.64
CA LYS A 275 35.50 2.12 5.66
C LYS A 275 35.03 3.28 6.55
N SER A 276 35.94 4.16 6.98
CA SER A 276 35.64 5.28 7.88
C SER A 276 34.68 6.29 7.25
N ASP A 277 34.90 6.60 5.97
CA ASP A 277 34.21 7.69 5.29
C ASP A 277 32.75 7.31 5.00
N ILE A 278 32.52 6.05 4.61
CA ILE A 278 31.17 5.52 4.35
C ILE A 278 30.33 5.58 5.63
N LEU A 279 30.87 5.15 6.78
CA LEU A 279 30.12 5.14 8.03
C LEU A 279 29.68 6.55 8.45
N VAL A 280 30.59 7.53 8.34
CA VAL A 280 30.29 8.93 8.66
C VAL A 280 29.17 9.47 7.77
N LEU A 281 29.20 9.14 6.48
CA LEU A 281 28.18 9.57 5.52
C LEU A 281 26.81 8.94 5.79
N LEU A 282 26.76 7.67 6.22
CA LEU A 282 25.50 7.00 6.56
C LEU A 282 24.77 7.65 7.76
N TYR A 283 25.48 8.34 8.63
CA TYR A 283 24.91 9.08 9.77
C TYR A 283 24.82 10.59 9.55
N ASN A 284 25.13 11.09 8.36
CA ASN A 284 24.94 12.50 8.02
C ASN A 284 23.43 12.84 7.96
N SER A 285 23.09 14.09 8.30
CA SER A 285 21.72 14.64 8.27
C SER A 285 21.00 14.49 6.93
N GLU A 286 21.71 14.40 5.80
CA GLU A 286 21.08 14.26 4.47
C GLU A 286 20.72 12.80 4.14
N ILE A 287 21.59 11.86 4.50
CA ILE A 287 21.48 10.45 4.09
C ILE A 287 20.77 9.60 5.14
N CYS A 288 21.06 9.83 6.42
CA CYS A 288 20.51 9.00 7.49
C CYS A 288 18.96 8.95 7.48
N PRO A 289 18.23 10.08 7.32
CA PRO A 289 16.77 10.05 7.26
C PRO A 289 16.25 9.28 6.05
N LYS A 290 16.83 9.50 4.86
CA LYS A 290 16.45 8.80 3.63
C LYS A 290 16.66 7.29 3.76
N LEU A 291 17.81 6.87 4.27
CA LEU A 291 18.12 5.47 4.51
C LEU A 291 17.14 4.84 5.50
N ARG A 292 16.83 5.52 6.63
CA ARG A 292 15.83 5.03 7.59
C ARG A 292 14.47 4.79 6.94
N ILE A 293 13.99 5.76 6.16
CA ILE A 293 12.74 5.63 5.40
C ILE A 293 12.81 4.46 4.41
N GLY A 294 13.93 4.32 3.69
CA GLY A 294 14.17 3.19 2.79
C GLY A 294 14.13 1.83 3.45
N LEU A 295 14.71 1.71 4.65
CA LEU A 295 14.74 0.49 5.44
C LEU A 295 13.34 0.14 5.95
N GLU A 296 12.62 1.10 6.55
CA GLU A 296 11.26 0.87 7.08
C GLU A 296 10.22 0.62 5.99
N ALA A 297 10.36 1.28 4.84
CA ALA A 297 9.51 1.06 3.67
C ALA A 297 9.75 -0.30 2.99
N GLY A 298 10.78 -1.05 3.40
CA GLY A 298 11.18 -2.29 2.74
C GLY A 298 11.79 -2.05 1.35
N LYS A 299 12.17 -0.81 1.02
CA LYS A 299 12.85 -0.46 -0.23
C LYS A 299 14.34 -0.79 -0.17
N VAL A 300 14.93 -0.85 1.02
CA VAL A 300 16.31 -1.30 1.28
C VAL A 300 16.23 -2.57 2.13
N ARG A 301 16.09 -3.73 1.50
CA ARG A 301 15.76 -4.98 2.22
C ARG A 301 16.64 -6.19 1.91
N ASN A 302 17.54 -6.07 0.93
CA ASN A 302 18.46 -7.15 0.56
C ASN A 302 19.34 -7.51 1.73
N LEU A 303 19.33 -8.79 2.12
CA LEU A 303 19.95 -9.22 3.37
C LEU A 303 21.47 -9.09 3.37
N ASP A 304 22.13 -9.43 2.27
CA ASP A 304 23.59 -9.32 2.17
C ASP A 304 24.03 -7.84 2.26
N PHE A 305 23.25 -6.93 1.64
CA PHE A 305 23.47 -5.49 1.77
C PHE A 305 23.30 -5.00 3.22
N LEU A 306 22.23 -5.43 3.92
CA LEU A 306 21.99 -5.07 5.32
C LEU A 306 23.10 -5.59 6.24
N LEU A 307 23.52 -6.84 6.09
CA LEU A 307 24.63 -7.40 6.88
C LEU A 307 25.92 -6.60 6.66
N LEU A 308 26.18 -6.19 5.42
CA LEU A 308 27.34 -5.36 5.10
C LEU A 308 27.27 -3.96 5.72
N LEU A 309 26.10 -3.32 5.76
CA LEU A 309 25.91 -2.05 6.51
C LEU A 309 26.26 -2.24 7.99
N TRP A 310 25.84 -3.35 8.60
CA TRP A 310 26.14 -3.64 10.00
C TRP A 310 27.63 -3.95 10.23
N GLU A 311 28.31 -4.61 9.29
CA GLU A 311 29.77 -4.82 9.27
C GLU A 311 30.55 -3.50 9.19
N LEU A 312 29.98 -2.50 8.49
CA LEU A 312 30.50 -1.15 8.42
C LEU A 312 30.31 -0.37 9.73
N GLY A 313 29.38 -0.81 10.59
CA GLY A 313 29.09 -0.19 11.89
C GLY A 313 27.76 0.56 11.93
N TYR A 314 26.95 0.53 10.87
CA TYR A 314 25.62 1.12 10.88
C TYR A 314 24.68 0.32 11.79
N ARG A 315 23.85 1.03 12.56
CA ARG A 315 22.79 0.47 13.41
C ARG A 315 21.54 1.30 13.16
N PHE A 316 20.42 0.63 12.95
CA PHE A 316 19.19 1.34 12.62
C PHE A 316 18.69 2.14 13.83
N HIS A 317 18.67 1.49 15.00
CA HIS A 317 18.50 2.16 16.29
C HIS A 317 19.50 1.63 17.32
N THR A 318 19.88 2.50 18.25
CA THR A 318 20.54 2.12 19.50
C THR A 318 19.61 1.26 20.35
N PHE A 319 20.20 0.52 21.30
CA PHE A 319 19.41 -0.28 22.23
C PHE A 319 18.40 0.57 23.03
N GLN A 320 18.78 1.79 23.43
CA GLN A 320 17.90 2.71 24.16
C GLN A 320 16.74 3.19 23.28
N GLU A 321 17.02 3.59 22.03
CA GLU A 321 15.97 3.98 21.09
C GLU A 321 14.98 2.83 20.85
N TRP A 322 15.44 1.58 20.74
CA TRP A 322 14.53 0.43 20.63
C TRP A 322 13.67 0.21 21.89
N GLN A 323 14.21 0.50 23.08
CA GLN A 323 13.46 0.42 24.34
C GLN A 323 12.43 1.55 24.49
N GLU A 324 12.70 2.72 23.94
CA GLU A 324 11.78 3.86 23.94
C GLU A 324 10.70 3.70 22.87
N ASN A 325 11.10 3.27 21.67
CA ASN A 325 10.23 3.01 20.52
C ASN A 325 9.50 1.66 20.62
N ASN A 326 8.89 1.34 21.77
CA ASN A 326 8.22 0.05 22.11
C ASN A 326 7.08 -0.42 21.17
N LYS A 327 6.99 0.07 19.93
CA LYS A 327 6.01 -0.29 18.91
C LYS A 327 6.72 -0.78 17.66
N LEU A 328 7.09 -2.06 17.68
CA LEU A 328 7.41 -2.79 16.46
C LEU A 328 6.09 -3.05 15.74
N THR A 329 5.88 -2.42 14.58
CA THR A 329 4.57 -2.42 13.89
C THR A 329 4.60 -3.04 12.51
N SER A 330 5.78 -3.35 11.97
CA SER A 330 5.94 -3.99 10.67
C SER A 330 6.95 -5.13 10.71
N ILE A 331 6.86 -6.03 9.72
CA ILE A 331 7.84 -7.10 9.51
C ILE A 331 9.22 -6.50 9.23
N GLU A 332 9.29 -5.39 8.49
CA GLU A 332 10.51 -4.65 8.20
C GLU A 332 11.17 -4.13 9.49
N GLN A 333 10.41 -3.49 10.38
CA GLN A 333 10.92 -3.06 11.69
C GLN A 333 11.38 -4.25 12.53
N MET A 334 10.63 -5.35 12.52
CA MET A 334 11.03 -6.57 13.23
C MET A 334 12.35 -7.14 12.69
N LYS A 335 12.53 -7.10 11.37
CA LYS A 335 13.78 -7.51 10.71
C LYS A 335 14.96 -6.65 11.17
N LEU A 336 14.79 -5.33 11.17
CA LEU A 336 15.81 -4.37 11.60
C LEU A 336 16.15 -4.53 13.07
N TYR A 337 15.12 -4.72 13.92
CA TYR A 337 15.30 -4.98 15.34
C TYR A 337 16.10 -6.26 15.59
N CYS A 338 15.76 -7.36 14.92
CA CYS A 338 16.53 -8.60 15.02
C CYS A 338 17.99 -8.42 14.55
N LEU A 339 18.23 -7.68 13.46
CA LEU A 339 19.59 -7.36 13.01
C LEU A 339 20.36 -6.59 14.09
N ASP A 340 19.81 -5.50 14.64
CA ASP A 340 20.48 -4.72 15.71
C ASP A 340 20.75 -5.53 16.98
N ARG A 341 19.86 -6.46 17.33
CA ARG A 341 19.96 -7.26 18.57
C ARG A 341 20.91 -8.45 18.47
N PHE A 342 21.00 -9.05 17.29
CA PHE A 342 21.72 -10.30 17.10
C PHE A 342 23.06 -10.13 16.38
N TYR A 343 23.21 -9.07 15.59
CA TYR A 343 24.44 -8.84 14.85
C TYR A 343 25.63 -8.61 15.80
N GLY A 344 26.66 -9.46 15.68
CA GLY A 344 27.84 -9.45 16.54
C GLY A 344 27.65 -10.12 17.91
N ASN A 345 26.55 -10.85 18.12
CA ASN A 345 26.31 -11.60 19.36
C ASN A 345 27.08 -12.93 19.38
N ASN A 346 27.60 -13.31 20.55
CA ASN A 346 28.46 -14.48 20.78
C ASN A 346 27.72 -15.84 20.78
N LEU A 347 26.41 -15.86 20.52
CA LEU A 347 25.56 -17.05 20.64
C LEU A 347 25.57 -17.96 19.39
N ASP A 348 26.39 -17.64 18.38
CA ASP A 348 26.50 -18.38 17.12
C ASP A 348 25.11 -18.62 16.49
N ILE A 349 24.41 -17.51 16.21
CA ILE A 349 23.10 -17.50 15.56
C ILE A 349 23.30 -17.24 14.07
N ASP A 350 22.79 -18.13 13.23
CA ASP A 350 22.71 -17.87 11.79
C ASP A 350 21.63 -16.83 11.50
N LEU A 351 22.05 -15.58 11.30
CA LEU A 351 21.14 -14.49 10.93
C LEU A 351 20.39 -14.76 9.64
N LYS A 352 20.97 -15.49 8.67
CA LYS A 352 20.27 -15.80 7.42
C LYS A 352 19.10 -16.73 7.66
N GLU A 353 19.24 -17.68 8.59
CA GLU A 353 18.14 -18.52 9.05
C GLU A 353 17.08 -17.69 9.79
N ILE A 354 17.48 -16.77 10.69
CA ILE A 354 16.51 -15.92 11.41
C ILE A 354 15.74 -15.01 10.46
N MET A 355 16.43 -14.46 9.46
CA MET A 355 15.83 -13.59 8.44
C MET A 355 15.06 -14.37 7.35
N ASP A 356 15.00 -15.70 7.43
CA ASP A 356 14.08 -16.48 6.63
C ASP A 356 12.64 -16.06 6.94
N SER A 357 11.82 -15.99 5.88
CA SER A 357 10.44 -15.51 5.97
C SER A 357 9.64 -16.25 7.04
N ILE A 358 9.88 -17.55 7.23
CA ILE A 358 9.09 -18.33 8.19
C ILE A 358 9.57 -18.22 9.63
N VAL A 359 10.88 -18.15 9.86
CA VAL A 359 11.45 -17.96 11.20
C VAL A 359 11.11 -16.55 11.69
N LEU A 360 11.33 -15.53 10.86
CA LEU A 360 10.99 -14.15 11.21
C LEU A 360 9.49 -14.00 11.50
N ARG A 361 8.61 -14.60 10.69
CA ARG A 361 7.15 -14.60 10.97
C ARG A 361 6.79 -15.25 12.31
N THR A 362 7.52 -16.29 12.72
CA THR A 362 7.33 -16.89 14.05
C THR A 362 7.67 -15.89 15.14
N ILE A 363 8.80 -15.18 15.02
CA ILE A 363 9.21 -14.15 15.99
C ILE A 363 8.22 -12.97 15.97
N CYS A 364 7.72 -12.55 14.80
CA CYS A 364 6.64 -11.57 14.67
C CYS A 364 5.38 -11.99 15.42
N MET A 365 5.01 -13.28 15.35
CA MET A 365 3.85 -13.80 16.07
C MET A 365 4.07 -13.76 17.58
N VAL A 366 5.27 -14.08 18.07
CA VAL A 366 5.61 -13.94 19.49
C VAL A 366 5.55 -12.47 19.94
N GLU A 367 6.05 -11.53 19.13
CA GLU A 367 5.92 -10.09 19.43
C GLU A 367 4.46 -9.63 19.44
N ALA A 368 3.66 -10.10 18.48
CA ALA A 368 2.23 -9.80 18.40
C ALA A 368 1.49 -10.31 19.66
N ILE A 369 1.83 -11.50 20.15
CA ILE A 369 1.27 -12.06 21.40
C ILE A 369 1.67 -11.20 22.59
N LYS A 370 2.97 -10.87 22.71
CA LYS A 370 3.50 -10.06 23.82
C LYS A 370 2.85 -8.68 23.89
N SER A 371 2.65 -8.04 22.74
CA SER A 371 2.14 -6.67 22.62
C SER A 371 0.62 -6.59 22.45
N ASN A 372 -0.07 -7.73 22.33
CA ASN A 372 -1.47 -7.84 21.91
C ASN A 372 -1.76 -7.02 20.63
N ASN A 373 -0.84 -7.09 19.67
CA ASN A 373 -0.90 -6.29 18.45
C ASN A 373 -0.72 -7.16 17.20
N LEU A 374 -1.78 -7.26 16.39
CA LEU A 374 -1.77 -8.03 15.15
C LEU A 374 -1.06 -7.34 13.98
N PHE A 375 -0.66 -6.06 14.09
CA PHE A 375 -0.01 -5.32 12.98
C PHE A 375 1.27 -5.99 12.45
N CYS A 376 1.98 -6.75 13.27
CA CYS A 376 3.12 -7.58 12.82
C CYS A 376 2.71 -8.78 11.94
N THR A 377 1.42 -8.94 11.65
CA THR A 377 0.82 -9.97 10.79
C THR A 377 -0.18 -9.31 9.82
N ASP A 378 -0.26 -9.78 8.58
CA ASP A 378 -1.15 -9.19 7.56
C ASP A 378 -2.65 -9.55 7.75
N THR A 379 -3.06 -9.97 8.95
CA THR A 379 -4.39 -10.54 9.19
C THR A 379 -5.25 -9.74 10.16
N PRO A 380 -6.56 -9.59 9.88
CA PRO A 380 -7.41 -8.63 10.58
C PRO A 380 -7.85 -9.08 11.98
N ASN A 381 -7.75 -10.36 12.32
CA ASN A 381 -8.10 -10.86 13.66
C ASN A 381 -7.34 -12.15 14.02
N TRP A 382 -7.19 -12.38 15.33
CA TRP A 382 -6.45 -13.50 15.91
C TRP A 382 -7.01 -14.87 15.49
N LYS A 383 -8.34 -15.01 15.51
CA LYS A 383 -9.02 -16.27 15.20
C LYS A 383 -8.73 -16.74 13.78
N SER A 384 -8.88 -15.86 12.79
CA SER A 384 -8.61 -16.19 11.38
C SER A 384 -7.16 -16.59 11.17
N TYR A 385 -6.22 -15.86 11.80
CA TYR A 385 -4.79 -16.15 11.65
C TYR A 385 -4.42 -17.51 12.25
N ILE A 386 -4.74 -17.72 13.53
CA ILE A 386 -4.44 -18.94 14.27
C ILE A 386 -5.10 -20.15 13.61
N ASN A 387 -6.38 -20.04 13.23
CA ASN A 387 -7.08 -21.14 12.56
C ASN A 387 -6.52 -21.44 11.17
N GLY A 388 -6.02 -20.43 10.45
CA GLY A 388 -5.32 -20.59 9.18
C GLY A 388 -4.01 -21.36 9.35
N VAL A 389 -3.21 -21.00 10.36
CA VAL A 389 -1.96 -21.73 10.68
C VAL A 389 -2.25 -23.16 11.13
N ARG A 390 -3.31 -23.38 11.90
CA ARG A 390 -3.70 -24.68 12.49
C ARG A 390 -4.71 -25.48 11.65
N SER A 391 -4.97 -25.08 10.40
CA SER A 391 -5.90 -25.83 9.55
C SER A 391 -5.29 -27.17 9.14
N SER A 392 -6.02 -28.28 9.30
CA SER A 392 -5.56 -29.63 8.95
C SER A 392 -5.41 -29.84 7.43
N THR A 393 -5.97 -28.95 6.62
CA THR A 393 -5.95 -29.00 5.16
C THR A 393 -4.77 -28.26 4.53
N LEU A 394 -4.04 -27.44 5.30
CA LEU A 394 -2.83 -26.76 4.87
C LEU A 394 -1.69 -27.08 5.83
N GLN A 395 -0.60 -27.68 5.33
CA GLN A 395 0.67 -27.70 6.06
C GLN A 395 1.25 -26.28 6.08
N HIS A 396 0.68 -25.40 6.93
CA HIS A 396 1.16 -24.03 7.04
C HIS A 396 2.61 -24.05 7.55
N PRO A 397 3.55 -23.34 6.92
CA PRO A 397 4.97 -23.45 7.29
C PRO A 397 5.27 -23.02 8.73
N LEU A 398 4.42 -22.21 9.37
CA LEU A 398 4.56 -21.82 10.78
C LEU A 398 4.25 -22.97 11.75
N ASN A 399 3.51 -24.00 11.32
CA ASN A 399 3.08 -25.06 12.22
C ASN A 399 4.27 -25.85 12.80
N LYS A 400 5.39 -25.92 12.05
CA LYS A 400 6.65 -26.53 12.55
C LYS A 400 7.31 -25.75 13.70
N TYR A 401 6.95 -24.48 13.88
CA TYR A 401 7.43 -23.63 14.98
C TYR A 401 6.36 -23.37 16.04
N TRP A 402 5.23 -24.07 15.98
CA TRP A 402 4.09 -23.79 16.86
C TRP A 402 4.41 -24.01 18.34
N GLY A 403 5.29 -24.96 18.68
CA GLY A 403 5.74 -25.16 20.07
C GLY A 403 6.35 -23.89 20.69
N TYR A 404 7.11 -23.10 19.92
CA TYR A 404 7.66 -21.83 20.40
C TYR A 404 6.56 -20.77 20.60
N ILE A 405 5.55 -20.74 19.73
CA ILE A 405 4.39 -19.85 19.84
C ILE A 405 3.52 -20.23 21.04
N ASP A 406 3.34 -21.52 21.30
CA ASP A 406 2.56 -22.03 22.43
C ASP A 406 3.15 -21.58 23.76
N MET A 407 4.48 -21.57 23.89
CA MET A 407 5.17 -21.01 25.08
C MET A 407 4.81 -19.53 25.30
N ALA A 408 4.79 -18.72 24.24
CA ALA A 408 4.42 -17.30 24.32
C ALA A 408 2.94 -17.11 24.71
N LEU A 409 2.04 -17.90 24.12
CA LEU A 409 0.60 -17.86 24.41
C LEU A 409 0.31 -18.15 25.88
N ASP A 410 1.10 -19.03 26.51
CA ASP A 410 0.97 -19.39 27.92
C ASP A 410 1.65 -18.36 28.85
N ALA A 411 2.80 -17.82 28.45
CA ALA A 411 3.64 -17.02 29.32
C ALA A 411 3.32 -15.52 29.32
N PHE A 412 2.79 -14.96 28.23
CA PHE A 412 2.41 -13.55 28.19
C PHE A 412 0.98 -13.36 28.71
N HIS A 413 0.84 -12.41 29.64
CA HIS A 413 -0.38 -12.18 30.40
C HIS A 413 -0.89 -10.76 30.18
N PHE A 414 -2.22 -10.61 30.14
CA PHE A 414 -2.90 -9.32 30.23
C PHE A 414 -2.74 -8.71 31.62
N THR A 415 -3.07 -7.42 31.75
CA THR A 415 -3.07 -6.69 33.02
C THR A 415 -3.99 -7.31 34.07
N ASP A 416 -5.00 -8.06 33.65
CA ASP A 416 -5.92 -8.81 34.52
C ASP A 416 -5.38 -10.19 34.95
N GLY A 417 -4.14 -10.54 34.58
CA GLY A 417 -3.48 -11.78 34.95
C GLY A 417 -3.90 -13.01 34.14
N ARG A 418 -4.76 -12.88 33.11
CA ARG A 418 -5.05 -13.99 32.19
C ARG A 418 -3.94 -14.13 31.16
N SER A 419 -3.53 -15.36 30.84
CA SER A 419 -2.62 -15.61 29.72
C SER A 419 -3.31 -15.28 28.39
N MET A 420 -2.53 -14.99 27.35
CA MET A 420 -3.06 -14.76 26.00
C MET A 420 -3.89 -15.96 25.52
N ARG A 421 -3.46 -17.19 25.81
CA ARG A 421 -4.25 -18.39 25.52
C ARG A 421 -5.60 -18.36 26.21
N SER A 422 -5.63 -18.12 27.53
CA SER A 422 -6.86 -18.12 28.31
C SER A 422 -7.84 -17.06 27.81
N TYR A 423 -7.33 -15.86 27.52
CA TYR A 423 -8.12 -14.77 26.94
C TYR A 423 -8.73 -15.18 25.60
N LEU A 424 -7.93 -15.66 24.65
CA LEU A 424 -8.43 -16.03 23.33
C LEU A 424 -9.40 -17.21 23.39
N SER A 425 -9.13 -18.23 24.20
CA SER A 425 -10.06 -19.36 24.38
C SER A 425 -11.43 -18.95 24.91
N GLN A 426 -11.49 -17.91 25.75
CA GLN A 426 -12.74 -17.39 26.30
C GLN A 426 -13.50 -16.46 25.34
N ASN A 427 -12.76 -15.64 24.58
CA ASN A 427 -13.36 -14.54 23.80
C ASN A 427 -13.48 -14.84 22.30
N GLU A 428 -12.80 -15.86 21.77
CA GLU A 428 -12.82 -16.23 20.36
C GLU A 428 -13.36 -17.66 20.16
N PRO A 429 -14.70 -17.86 20.16
CA PRO A 429 -15.30 -19.19 20.04
C PRO A 429 -14.82 -19.93 18.78
N GLY A 430 -14.33 -21.15 18.94
CA GLY A 430 -13.83 -21.97 17.82
C GLY A 430 -12.42 -21.61 17.33
N ILE A 431 -11.64 -20.87 18.12
CA ILE A 431 -10.20 -20.71 17.87
C ILE A 431 -9.44 -22.01 18.19
N LYS A 432 -8.53 -22.41 17.29
CA LYS A 432 -7.75 -23.65 17.37
C LYS A 432 -6.47 -23.44 18.18
N LEU A 433 -6.62 -23.40 19.50
CA LEU A 433 -5.54 -23.25 20.48
C LEU A 433 -5.14 -24.57 21.16
N GLU A 434 -5.59 -25.71 20.63
CA GLU A 434 -5.25 -27.03 21.16
C GLU A 434 -3.73 -27.25 21.08
N LYS A 435 -3.13 -27.62 22.21
CA LYS A 435 -1.71 -28.04 22.26
C LYS A 435 -1.56 -29.37 21.52
N GLY A 436 -0.56 -29.47 20.65
CA GLY A 436 -0.17 -30.74 20.02
C GLY A 436 0.99 -31.40 20.76
N CYS A 437 1.64 -32.35 20.07
CA CYS A 437 2.91 -32.96 20.49
C CYS A 437 4.10 -32.25 19.84
N GLU A 438 4.13 -30.91 19.85
CA GLU A 438 5.21 -30.16 19.21
C GLU A 438 6.54 -30.29 19.98
N ASN A 439 7.61 -30.71 19.28
CA ASN A 439 8.96 -30.76 19.85
C ASN A 439 9.63 -29.39 19.77
N ILE A 440 10.22 -28.95 20.88
CA ILE A 440 11.00 -27.71 20.99
C ILE A 440 12.48 -28.08 21.02
N ASP A 441 13.26 -27.54 20.08
CA ASP A 441 14.71 -27.71 20.06
C ASP A 441 15.38 -26.48 20.66
N ILE A 442 15.85 -26.62 21.89
CA ILE A 442 16.53 -25.56 22.64
C ILE A 442 17.86 -25.12 22.02
N ASN A 443 18.45 -25.92 21.15
CA ASN A 443 19.71 -25.60 20.47
C ASN A 443 19.48 -24.91 19.11
N SER A 444 18.24 -24.83 18.64
CA SER A 444 17.90 -24.19 17.38
C SER A 444 18.18 -22.69 17.38
N ASN A 445 18.49 -22.13 16.20
CA ASN A 445 18.73 -20.70 16.06
C ASN A 445 17.51 -19.87 16.49
N ILE A 446 16.30 -20.34 16.18
CA ILE A 446 15.07 -19.67 16.61
C ILE A 446 14.93 -19.64 18.14
N TYR A 447 15.22 -20.73 18.86
CA TYR A 447 15.13 -20.73 20.32
C TYR A 447 16.14 -19.74 20.92
N LYS A 448 17.41 -19.81 20.49
CA LYS A 448 18.45 -18.84 20.92
C LYS A 448 18.04 -17.40 20.67
N ALA A 449 17.48 -17.10 19.49
CA ALA A 449 16.96 -15.78 19.15
C ALA A 449 15.84 -15.34 20.10
N LEU A 450 14.85 -16.21 20.35
CA LEU A 450 13.75 -15.95 21.28
C LEU A 450 14.22 -15.78 22.73
N SER A 451 15.25 -16.51 23.18
CA SER A 451 15.85 -16.34 24.51
C SER A 451 16.53 -14.98 24.72
N ILE A 452 17.05 -14.37 23.64
CA ILE A 452 17.62 -13.01 23.66
C ILE A 452 16.52 -11.96 23.66
N LEU A 453 15.49 -12.13 22.81
CA LEU A 453 14.43 -11.14 22.66
C LEU A 453 13.42 -11.17 23.82
N TYR A 454 13.08 -12.36 24.29
CA TYR A 454 12.02 -12.62 25.27
C TYR A 454 12.52 -13.52 26.41
N PRO A 455 13.53 -13.06 27.17
CA PRO A 455 14.17 -13.88 28.20
C PRO A 455 13.24 -14.34 29.32
N LYS A 456 12.08 -13.69 29.51
CA LYS A 456 11.10 -14.12 30.53
C LYS A 456 10.35 -15.41 30.17
N VAL A 457 10.39 -15.80 28.90
CA VAL A 457 9.62 -16.95 28.36
C VAL A 457 10.55 -18.10 27.97
N TYR A 458 11.73 -17.79 27.41
CA TYR A 458 12.60 -18.77 26.77
C TYR A 458 14.00 -18.89 27.42
N LYS A 459 14.17 -18.54 28.70
CA LYS A 459 15.42 -18.77 29.44
C LYS A 459 15.30 -19.88 30.46
#